data_AF-A0A088F3H3-F1
#
_entry.id   AF-A0A088F3H3-F1
#
_cell.length_a   1.000
_cell.length_b   1.000
_cell.length_c   1.000
_cell.angle_alpha   90.00
_cell.angle_beta   90.00
_cell.angle_gamma   90.00
#
_symmetry.space_group_name_H-M   'P 1'
#
loop_
_entity.id
_entity.type
_entity.pdbx_description
1 polymer ?
#
loop_
_entity_poly.entity_id
_entity_poly.type
_entity_poly.pdbx_seq_one_letter_code
_entity_poly.pdbx_strand_id
1 'polypeptide(L)'
;VSALFANDGAALILTPIVMSMLLALRFSPAATLAFVMGAGFIADTASLPLVVSNLVNIVSADYFKIGFNEYAAVMVPVNFVSVAATLAVLLWFFRRDIPQTYDPADLADPASAIHDRATFRAGWWVLGILLVGCFALEPLGIPISAISAVCAVLLLVIAAKGHKISTRKVLKEAPWQIVIFSLGMYLVVYGL
;
A
#
# COMPACT_ATOMS: atom_id res chain seq x y z
N VAL A 1 -3.83 3.92 0.82
CA VAL A 1 -2.99 3.01 0.00
C VAL A 1 -2.38 1.94 0.88
N SER A 2 -1.54 2.29 1.86
CA SER A 2 -0.84 1.30 2.70
C SER A 2 -1.72 0.38 3.57
N ALA A 3 -2.92 0.80 3.96
CA ALA A 3 -3.86 -0.12 4.63
C ALA A 3 -4.41 -1.19 3.67
N LEU A 4 -4.60 -0.87 2.39
CA LEU A 4 -5.25 -1.75 1.41
C LEU A 4 -4.26 -2.54 0.56
N PHE A 5 -3.03 -2.04 0.47
CA PHE A 5 -1.90 -2.64 -0.21
C PHE A 5 -0.80 -2.98 0.81
N ALA A 6 0.26 -3.65 0.40
CA ALA A 6 1.42 -3.84 1.28
C ALA A 6 2.17 -2.51 1.50
N ASN A 7 2.69 -2.30 2.72
CA ASN A 7 3.54 -1.16 3.09
C ASN A 7 4.70 -0.94 2.10
N ASP A 8 5.44 -2.01 1.78
CA ASP A 8 6.54 -1.96 0.83
C ASP A 8 6.09 -1.48 -0.55
N GLY A 9 4.94 -1.96 -1.01
CA GLY A 9 4.34 -1.53 -2.28
C GLY A 9 3.92 -0.06 -2.23
N ALA A 10 3.33 0.39 -1.11
CA ALA A 10 2.97 1.79 -0.91
C ALA A 10 4.21 2.69 -0.93
N ALA A 11 5.30 2.31 -0.25
CA ALA A 11 6.54 3.08 -0.24
C ALA A 11 7.19 3.16 -1.63
N LEU A 12 7.28 2.03 -2.34
CA LEU A 12 7.87 1.97 -3.69
C LEU A 12 7.09 2.79 -4.72
N ILE A 13 5.77 2.87 -4.59
CA ILE A 13 4.90 3.62 -5.51
C ILE A 13 4.81 5.10 -5.11
N LEU A 14 4.61 5.40 -3.83
CA LEU A 14 4.38 6.77 -3.35
C LEU A 14 5.65 7.62 -3.44
N THR A 15 6.82 7.06 -3.14
CA THR A 15 8.08 7.84 -3.13
C THR A 15 8.35 8.54 -4.47
N PRO A 16 8.37 7.85 -5.63
CA PRO A 16 8.62 8.51 -6.91
C PRO A 16 7.49 9.48 -7.31
N ILE A 17 6.24 9.20 -6.92
CA ILE A 17 5.10 10.10 -7.18
C ILE A 17 5.21 11.38 -6.36
N VAL A 18 5.51 11.26 -5.06
CA VAL A 18 5.72 12.40 -4.17
C VAL A 18 6.91 13.23 -4.66
N MET A 19 8.02 12.58 -4.99
CA MET A 19 9.19 13.27 -5.54
C MET A 19 8.90 14.01 -6.85
N SER A 20 8.18 13.40 -7.79
CA SER A 20 7.88 14.06 -9.07
C SER A 20 6.96 15.27 -8.89
N MET A 21 5.97 15.19 -8.00
CA MET A 21 5.12 16.34 -7.64
C MET A 21 5.93 17.47 -6.99
N LEU A 22 6.81 17.15 -6.04
CA LEU A 22 7.63 18.14 -5.33
C LEU A 22 8.62 18.85 -6.27
N LEU A 23 9.18 18.11 -7.22
CA LEU A 23 10.05 18.67 -8.27
C LEU A 23 9.27 19.57 -9.22
N ALA A 24 8.06 19.17 -9.64
CA ALA A 24 7.19 20.00 -10.49
C ALA A 24 6.81 21.31 -9.81
N LEU A 25 6.49 21.25 -8.51
CA LEU A 25 6.16 22.40 -7.66
C LEU A 25 7.38 23.23 -7.22
N ARG A 26 8.61 22.82 -7.59
CA ARG A 26 9.87 23.51 -7.25
C ARG A 26 10.07 23.75 -5.75
N PHE A 27 9.66 22.78 -4.93
CA PHE A 27 9.80 22.89 -3.48
C PHE A 27 11.28 22.86 -3.04
N SER A 28 11.56 23.46 -1.88
CA SER A 28 12.91 23.45 -1.31
C SER A 28 13.34 22.04 -0.91
N PRO A 29 14.66 21.76 -0.76
CA PRO A 29 15.13 20.46 -0.26
C PRO A 29 14.56 20.11 1.13
N ALA A 30 14.39 21.11 2.01
CA ALA A 30 13.80 20.93 3.34
C ALA A 30 12.32 20.51 3.26
N ALA A 31 11.53 21.19 2.43
CA ALA A 31 10.13 20.82 2.19
C ALA A 31 10.04 19.42 1.56
N THR A 32 10.93 19.12 0.61
CA THR A 32 10.98 17.82 -0.06
C THR A 32 11.23 16.70 0.94
N LEU A 33 12.20 16.89 1.83
CA LEU A 33 12.47 15.95 2.92
C LEU A 33 11.25 15.76 3.82
N ALA A 34 10.57 16.85 4.21
CA ALA A 34 9.38 16.79 5.05
C ALA A 34 8.26 15.92 4.42
N PHE A 35 7.98 16.12 3.13
CA PHE A 35 6.95 15.37 2.43
C PHE A 35 7.32 13.90 2.18
N VAL A 36 8.58 13.61 1.83
CA VAL A 36 9.05 12.23 1.64
C VAL A 36 9.03 11.47 2.97
N MET A 37 9.51 12.08 4.05
CA MET A 37 9.44 11.50 5.39
C MET A 37 7.99 11.29 5.82
N GLY A 38 7.13 12.28 5.58
CA GLY A 38 5.70 12.14 5.87
C GLY A 38 5.05 10.99 5.11
N ALA A 39 5.30 10.87 3.81
CA ALA A 39 4.81 9.77 3.00
C ALA A 39 5.30 8.40 3.51
N GLY A 40 6.58 8.30 3.87
CA GLY A 40 7.16 7.07 4.41
C GLY A 40 6.58 6.66 5.77
N PHE A 41 6.60 7.57 6.76
CA PHE A 41 6.10 7.28 8.11
C PHE A 41 4.60 7.00 8.13
N ILE A 42 3.82 7.71 7.31
CA ILE A 42 2.38 7.46 7.20
C ILE A 42 2.10 6.17 6.44
N ALA A 43 2.88 5.84 5.40
CA ALA A 43 2.76 4.53 4.75
C ALA A 43 3.00 3.41 5.76
N ASP A 44 4.05 3.51 6.57
CA ASP A 44 4.33 2.51 7.60
C ASP A 44 3.22 2.43 8.66
N THR A 45 2.88 3.57 9.27
CA THR A 45 1.87 3.64 10.34
C THR A 45 0.49 3.19 9.85
N ALA A 46 0.10 3.55 8.63
CA ALA A 46 -1.21 3.20 8.07
C ALA A 46 -1.30 1.73 7.61
N SER A 47 -0.22 0.95 7.71
CA SER A 47 -0.19 -0.47 7.38
C SER A 47 -0.54 -1.40 8.56
N LEU A 48 -0.91 -0.83 9.71
CA LEU A 48 -1.31 -1.60 10.89
C LEU A 48 -2.68 -2.32 10.83
N PRO A 49 -3.73 -1.81 10.14
CA PRO A 49 -5.09 -2.25 10.45
C PRO A 49 -5.46 -3.62 9.87
N LEU A 50 -4.83 -4.09 8.79
CA LEU A 50 -5.13 -5.38 8.19
C LEU A 50 -3.91 -6.29 8.19
N VAL A 51 -4.16 -7.59 8.31
CA VAL A 51 -3.12 -8.63 8.26
C VAL A 51 -2.33 -8.56 6.94
N VAL A 52 -3.01 -8.28 5.83
CA VAL A 52 -2.41 -8.21 4.48
C VAL A 52 -1.58 -6.95 4.21
N SER A 53 -1.68 -5.94 5.07
CA SER A 53 -1.05 -4.64 4.86
C SER A 53 0.46 -4.65 5.12
N ASN A 54 0.98 -5.62 5.87
CA ASN A 54 2.40 -5.74 6.19
C ASN A 54 2.77 -7.20 6.45
N LEU A 55 3.93 -7.64 5.95
CA LEU A 55 4.42 -8.99 6.17
C LEU A 55 4.57 -9.34 7.67
N VAL A 56 4.97 -8.38 8.51
CA VAL A 56 5.09 -8.60 9.97
C VAL A 56 3.72 -8.94 10.58
N ASN A 57 2.64 -8.32 10.07
CA ASN A 57 1.28 -8.61 10.50
C ASN A 57 0.87 -10.02 10.10
N ILE A 58 1.20 -10.45 8.87
CA ILE A 58 0.95 -11.82 8.39
C ILE A 58 1.64 -12.84 9.28
N VAL A 59 2.94 -12.67 9.53
CA VAL A 59 3.73 -13.60 10.35
C VAL A 59 3.20 -13.66 11.78
N SER A 60 2.85 -12.51 12.35
CA SER A 60 2.31 -12.43 13.72
C SER A 60 0.93 -13.07 13.82
N ALA A 61 0.02 -12.78 12.89
CA ALA A 61 -1.31 -13.37 12.86
C ALA A 61 -1.24 -14.90 12.67
N ASP A 62 -0.35 -15.39 11.81
CA ASP A 62 -0.15 -16.84 11.62
C ASP A 62 0.50 -17.52 12.82
N TYR A 63 1.49 -16.89 13.47
CA TYR A 63 2.15 -17.44 14.65
C TYR A 63 1.17 -17.55 15.83
N PHE A 64 0.41 -16.49 16.10
CA PHE A 64 -0.58 -16.45 17.19
C PHE A 64 -1.95 -17.02 16.81
N LYS A 65 -2.14 -17.48 15.56
CA LYS A 65 -3.40 -18.01 15.03
C LYS A 65 -4.58 -17.04 15.20
N ILE A 66 -4.31 -15.75 14.98
CA ILE A 66 -5.32 -14.67 15.05
C ILE A 66 -6.00 -14.56 13.69
N GLY A 67 -7.34 -14.59 13.69
CA GLY A 67 -8.12 -14.41 12.47
C GLY A 67 -8.06 -12.97 11.92
N PHE A 68 -8.30 -12.80 10.63
CA PHE A 68 -8.31 -11.51 9.94
C PHE A 68 -9.31 -10.53 10.58
N ASN A 69 -10.52 -11.00 10.88
CA ASN A 69 -11.58 -10.18 11.48
C ASN A 69 -11.23 -9.73 12.91
N GLU A 70 -10.67 -10.65 13.70
CA GLU A 70 -10.24 -10.36 15.08
C GLU A 70 -9.08 -9.37 15.09
N TYR A 71 -8.08 -9.61 14.24
CA TYR A 71 -6.94 -8.71 14.06
C TYR A 71 -7.40 -7.30 13.68
N ALA A 72 -8.27 -7.20 12.67
CA ALA A 72 -8.78 -5.91 12.19
C ALA A 72 -9.59 -5.17 13.26
N ALA A 73 -10.42 -5.88 14.04
CA ALA A 73 -11.23 -5.26 15.10
C ALA A 73 -10.37 -4.55 16.16
N VAL A 74 -9.19 -5.10 16.48
CA VAL A 74 -8.25 -4.52 17.44
C VAL A 74 -7.36 -3.46 16.78
N MET A 75 -6.83 -3.76 15.60
CA MET A 75 -5.80 -2.93 14.97
C MET A 75 -6.36 -1.72 14.23
N VAL A 76 -7.63 -1.71 13.84
CA VAL A 76 -8.27 -0.53 13.22
C VAL A 76 -8.31 0.67 14.18
N PRO A 77 -8.81 0.55 15.44
CA PRO A 77 -8.72 1.63 16.42
C PRO A 77 -7.27 2.07 16.71
N VAL A 78 -6.36 1.11 16.88
CA VAL A 78 -4.93 1.39 17.12
C VAL A 78 -4.34 2.19 15.95
N ASN A 79 -4.66 1.80 14.72
CA ASN A 79 -4.23 2.51 13.53
C ASN A 79 -4.70 3.97 13.50
N PHE A 80 -5.94 4.27 13.90
CA PHE A 80 -6.41 5.66 13.95
C PHE A 80 -5.60 6.50 14.93
N VAL A 81 -5.33 5.97 16.12
CA VAL A 81 -4.53 6.66 17.14
C VAL A 81 -3.09 6.83 16.65
N SER A 82 -2.48 5.78 16.11
CA SER A 82 -1.12 5.82 15.61
C SER A 82 -0.97 6.80 14.44
N VAL A 83 -1.86 6.78 13.46
CA VAL A 83 -1.84 7.73 12.33
C VAL A 83 -1.99 9.17 12.83
N ALA A 84 -2.93 9.42 13.75
CA ALA A 84 -3.11 10.75 14.33
C ALA A 84 -1.86 11.23 15.08
N ALA A 85 -1.24 10.35 15.88
CA ALA A 85 -0.01 10.66 16.60
C ALA A 85 1.17 10.93 15.65
N THR A 86 1.37 10.07 14.64
CA THR A 86 2.42 10.24 13.63
C THR A 86 2.22 11.55 12.86
N LEU A 87 1.00 11.87 12.42
CA LEU A 87 0.69 13.15 11.77
C LEU A 87 0.97 14.33 12.71
N ALA A 88 0.57 14.26 13.98
CA ALA A 88 0.80 15.33 14.93
C ALA A 88 2.30 15.63 15.12
N VAL A 89 3.12 14.58 15.27
CA VAL A 89 4.57 14.72 15.41
C VAL A 89 5.20 15.28 14.13
N LEU A 90 4.84 14.74 12.96
CA LEU A 90 5.37 15.21 11.68
C LEU A 90 5.00 16.67 11.41
N LEU A 91 3.74 17.03 11.64
CA LEU A 91 3.29 18.42 11.49
C LEU A 91 3.99 19.32 12.49
N TRP A 92 4.16 18.90 13.75
CA TRP A 92 4.86 19.71 14.73
C TRP A 92 6.35 19.92 14.39
N PHE A 93 7.03 18.87 13.95
CA PHE A 93 8.45 18.89 13.60
C PHE A 93 8.71 19.71 12.32
N PHE A 94 7.97 19.42 11.24
CA PHE A 94 8.17 20.05 9.93
C PHE A 94 7.29 21.30 9.70
N ARG A 95 6.56 21.81 10.71
CA ARG A 95 5.65 22.97 10.56
C ARG A 95 6.28 24.20 9.90
N ARG A 96 7.59 24.38 10.01
CA ARG A 96 8.32 25.52 9.45
C ARG A 96 8.77 25.31 8.01
N ASP A 97 8.88 24.05 7.59
CA ASP A 97 9.40 23.66 6.28
C ASP A 97 8.27 23.39 5.27
N ILE A 98 7.02 23.27 5.73
CA ILE A 98 5.85 23.05 4.87
C ILE A 98 5.38 24.39 4.27
N PRO A 99 5.39 24.54 2.92
CA PRO A 99 4.88 25.74 2.27
C PRO A 99 3.36 25.87 2.45
N GLN A 100 2.88 27.10 2.67
CA GLN A 100 1.46 27.37 2.94
C GLN A 100 0.58 27.39 1.68
N THR A 101 1.18 27.64 0.51
CA THR A 101 0.49 27.75 -0.76
C THR A 101 1.29 27.08 -1.87
N TYR A 102 0.60 26.43 -2.80
CA TYR A 102 1.15 25.89 -4.04
C TYR A 102 0.14 26.11 -5.15
N ASP A 103 0.59 26.21 -6.40
CA ASP A 103 -0.29 26.32 -7.57
C ASP A 103 -0.60 24.91 -8.10
N PRO A 104 -1.87 24.45 -8.06
CA PRO A 104 -2.24 23.15 -8.64
C PRO A 104 -2.03 23.08 -10.16
N ALA A 105 -1.94 24.22 -10.86
CA ALA A 105 -1.72 24.27 -12.31
C ALA A 105 -0.31 23.79 -12.72
N ASP A 106 0.64 23.76 -11.79
CA ASP A 106 1.99 23.22 -12.01
C ASP A 106 2.02 21.69 -12.04
N LEU A 107 0.93 21.03 -11.67
CA LEU A 107 0.78 19.58 -11.69
C LEU A 107 0.00 19.12 -12.94
N ALA A 108 0.36 17.94 -13.46
CA ALA A 108 -0.40 17.32 -14.53
C ALA A 108 -1.81 16.95 -14.08
N ASP A 109 -2.79 17.01 -14.99
CA ASP A 109 -4.16 16.57 -14.74
C ASP A 109 -4.16 15.09 -14.28
N PRO A 110 -4.68 14.74 -13.09
CA PRO A 110 -4.74 13.36 -12.63
C PRO A 110 -5.41 12.40 -13.63
N ALA A 111 -6.36 12.89 -14.44
CA ALA A 111 -7.01 12.08 -15.45
C ALA A 111 -6.06 11.64 -16.58
N SER A 112 -4.99 12.41 -16.85
CA SER A 112 -4.00 12.07 -17.87
C SER A 112 -3.14 10.87 -17.47
N ALA A 113 -3.08 10.52 -16.18
CA ALA A 113 -2.35 9.34 -15.70
C ALA A 113 -3.07 8.01 -16.04
N ILE A 114 -4.36 8.05 -16.44
CA ILE A 114 -5.14 6.85 -16.73
C ILE A 114 -4.93 6.41 -18.19
N HIS A 115 -3.98 5.51 -18.42
CA HIS A 115 -3.71 4.94 -19.74
C HIS A 115 -4.83 3.99 -20.24
N ASP A 116 -5.44 3.22 -19.33
CA ASP A 116 -6.54 2.32 -19.66
C ASP A 116 -7.67 2.39 -18.63
N ARG A 117 -8.81 2.97 -19.05
CA ARG A 117 -10.01 3.11 -18.23
C ARG A 117 -10.67 1.78 -17.88
N ALA A 118 -10.46 0.73 -18.68
CA ALA A 118 -11.00 -0.59 -18.40
C ALA A 118 -10.25 -1.22 -17.22
N THR A 119 -8.92 -1.31 -17.32
CA THR A 119 -8.06 -1.80 -16.22
C THR A 119 -8.19 -0.95 -14.96
N PHE A 120 -8.29 0.38 -15.07
CA PHE A 120 -8.48 1.26 -13.90
C PHE A 120 -9.78 0.95 -13.13
N ARG A 121 -10.91 0.83 -13.83
CA ARG A 121 -12.19 0.48 -13.20
C ARG A 121 -12.20 -0.94 -12.67
N ALA A 122 -11.59 -1.88 -13.39
CA ALA A 122 -11.41 -3.25 -12.93
C ALA A 122 -10.57 -3.30 -11.65
N GLY A 123 -9.55 -2.47 -11.52
CA GLY A 123 -8.75 -2.29 -10.30
C GLY A 123 -9.62 -2.03 -9.07
N TRP A 124 -10.55 -1.08 -9.17
CA TRP A 124 -11.49 -0.77 -8.09
C TRP A 124 -12.42 -1.93 -7.74
N TRP A 125 -12.98 -2.61 -8.74
CA TRP A 125 -13.83 -3.78 -8.51
C TRP A 125 -13.06 -4.92 -7.86
N VAL A 126 -11.88 -5.24 -8.37
CA VAL A 126 -11.04 -6.32 -7.82
C VAL A 126 -10.57 -5.97 -6.41
N LEU A 127 -10.26 -4.71 -6.13
CA LEU A 127 -9.95 -4.27 -4.77
C LEU A 127 -11.14 -4.48 -3.81
N GLY A 128 -12.36 -4.14 -4.25
CA GLY A 128 -13.57 -4.42 -3.48
C GLY A 128 -13.77 -5.92 -3.24
N ILE A 129 -13.60 -6.74 -4.28
CA ILE A 129 -13.70 -8.21 -4.19
C ILE A 129 -12.64 -8.77 -3.24
N LEU A 130 -11.40 -8.28 -3.30
CA LEU A 130 -10.31 -8.71 -2.43
C LEU A 130 -10.66 -8.42 -0.96
N LEU A 131 -11.09 -7.19 -0.66
CA LEU A 131 -11.43 -6.79 0.71
C LEU A 131 -12.61 -7.60 1.24
N VAL A 132 -13.73 -7.63 0.50
CA VAL A 132 -14.92 -8.41 0.90
C VAL A 132 -14.57 -9.89 1.04
N GLY A 133 -13.76 -10.42 0.11
CA GLY A 133 -13.26 -11.79 0.16
C GLY A 133 -12.47 -12.07 1.43
N CYS A 134 -11.53 -11.21 1.81
CA CYS A 134 -10.75 -11.36 3.03
C CYS A 134 -11.64 -11.42 4.28
N PHE A 135 -12.68 -10.58 4.39
CA PHE A 135 -13.57 -10.59 5.56
C PHE A 135 -14.59 -11.75 5.55
N ALA A 136 -15.06 -12.16 4.38
CA ALA A 136 -16.17 -13.12 4.24
C ALA A 136 -15.72 -14.58 4.06
N LEU A 137 -14.60 -14.82 3.39
CA LEU A 137 -14.13 -16.16 3.03
C LEU A 137 -13.13 -16.72 4.05
N GLU A 138 -12.47 -15.86 4.83
CA GLU A 138 -11.55 -16.28 5.87
C GLU A 138 -12.24 -17.09 6.99
N PRO A 139 -13.44 -16.71 7.50
CA PRO A 139 -14.21 -17.55 8.44
C PRO A 139 -14.62 -18.91 7.88
N LEU A 140 -14.61 -19.08 6.56
CA LEU A 140 -14.91 -20.34 5.87
C LEU A 140 -13.66 -21.22 5.69
N GLY A 141 -12.51 -20.80 6.23
CA GLY A 141 -11.24 -21.52 6.15
C GLY A 141 -10.50 -21.34 4.81
N ILE A 142 -10.93 -20.40 3.96
CA ILE A 142 -10.27 -20.13 2.69
C ILE A 142 -9.04 -19.25 2.95
N PRO A 143 -7.84 -19.66 2.54
CA PRO A 143 -6.64 -18.88 2.81
C PRO A 143 -6.62 -17.59 1.98
N ILE A 144 -6.16 -16.50 2.60
CA ILE A 144 -6.05 -15.17 1.99
C ILE A 144 -5.20 -15.20 0.71
N SER A 145 -4.21 -16.09 0.64
CA SER A 145 -3.37 -16.30 -0.55
C SER A 145 -4.17 -16.75 -1.77
N ALA A 146 -5.20 -17.59 -1.60
CA ALA A 146 -6.06 -18.03 -2.69
C ALA A 146 -6.91 -16.89 -3.25
N ILE A 147 -7.50 -16.08 -2.35
CA ILE A 147 -8.30 -14.90 -2.72
C ILE A 147 -7.43 -13.89 -3.49
N SER A 148 -6.23 -13.64 -2.96
CA SER A 148 -5.25 -12.73 -3.57
C SER A 148 -4.77 -13.23 -4.93
N ALA A 149 -4.52 -14.54 -5.09
CA ALA A 149 -4.13 -15.14 -6.36
C ALA A 149 -5.23 -15.01 -7.42
N VAL A 150 -6.49 -15.28 -7.07
CA VAL A 150 -7.63 -15.11 -7.98
C VAL A 150 -7.78 -13.66 -8.41
N CYS A 151 -7.68 -12.71 -7.48
CA CYS A 151 -7.73 -11.27 -7.77
C CYS A 151 -6.58 -10.83 -8.70
N ALA A 152 -5.37 -11.29 -8.44
CA ALA A 152 -4.20 -11.00 -9.27
C ALA A 152 -4.35 -11.54 -10.70
N VAL A 153 -4.84 -12.78 -10.85
CA VAL A 153 -5.10 -13.38 -12.16
C VAL A 153 -6.20 -12.62 -12.91
N LEU A 154 -7.29 -12.26 -12.23
CA LEU A 154 -8.37 -11.47 -12.83
C LEU A 154 -7.86 -10.14 -13.38
N LEU A 155 -7.06 -9.39 -12.59
CA LEU A 155 -6.47 -8.14 -13.07
C LEU A 155 -5.50 -8.35 -14.23
N LEU A 156 -4.68 -9.39 -14.18
CA LEU A 156 -3.73 -9.70 -15.23
C LEU A 156 -4.44 -10.03 -16.55
N VAL A 157 -5.53 -10.80 -16.51
CA VAL A 157 -6.34 -11.14 -17.68
C VAL A 157 -7.01 -9.88 -18.27
N ILE A 158 -7.55 -9.00 -17.44
CA ILE A 158 -8.18 -7.75 -17.90
C ILE A 158 -7.14 -6.84 -18.55
N ALA A 159 -5.98 -6.66 -17.90
CA ALA A 159 -4.88 -5.87 -18.43
C ALA A 159 -4.31 -6.46 -19.74
N ALA A 160 -4.20 -7.80 -19.83
CA ALA A 160 -3.74 -8.48 -21.02
C ALA A 160 -4.69 -8.25 -22.20
N LYS A 161 -6.01 -8.36 -21.99
CA LYS A 161 -7.02 -8.11 -23.04
C LYS A 161 -7.00 -6.67 -23.56
N GLY A 162 -6.62 -5.70 -22.72
CA GLY A 162 -6.54 -4.31 -23.11
C GLY A 162 -5.39 -3.99 -24.08
N HIS A 163 -4.32 -4.82 -24.11
CA HIS A 163 -3.06 -4.61 -24.86
C HIS A 163 -2.35 -3.25 -24.66
N LYS A 164 -2.90 -2.35 -23.83
CA LYS A 164 -2.33 -1.04 -23.51
C LYS A 164 -1.28 -1.10 -22.41
N ILE A 165 -1.27 -2.17 -21.62
CA ILE A 165 -0.35 -2.37 -20.49
C ILE A 165 0.51 -3.59 -20.80
N SER A 166 1.82 -3.45 -20.68
CA SER A 166 2.74 -4.58 -20.82
C SER A 166 2.71 -5.45 -19.56
N THR A 167 1.84 -6.46 -19.56
CA THR A 167 1.71 -7.41 -18.43
C THR A 167 3.02 -8.14 -18.12
N ARG A 168 3.82 -8.44 -19.15
CA ARG A 168 5.16 -9.02 -18.98
C ARG A 168 6.11 -8.10 -18.22
N LYS A 169 6.04 -6.79 -18.48
CA LYS A 169 6.85 -5.79 -17.75
C LYS A 169 6.41 -5.74 -16.29
N VAL A 170 5.10 -5.68 -16.03
CA VAL A 170 4.54 -5.68 -14.66
C VAL A 170 5.00 -6.90 -13.86
N LEU A 171 4.95 -8.09 -14.45
CA LEU A 171 5.38 -9.32 -13.76
C LEU A 171 6.89 -9.34 -13.49
N LYS A 172 7.70 -8.79 -14.39
CA LYS A 172 9.17 -8.73 -14.23
C LYS A 172 9.60 -7.69 -13.20
N GLU A 173 8.91 -6.54 -13.15
CA GLU A 173 9.21 -5.42 -12.25
C GLU A 173 8.53 -5.53 -10.89
N ALA A 174 7.70 -6.56 -10.69
CA ALA A 174 7.13 -6.87 -9.39
C ALA A 174 8.25 -7.08 -8.34
N PRO A 175 8.04 -6.66 -7.08
CA PRO A 175 9.07 -6.72 -6.03
C PRO A 175 9.24 -8.15 -5.49
N TRP A 176 9.84 -9.04 -6.29
CA TRP A 176 10.08 -10.45 -5.93
C TRP A 176 10.97 -10.64 -4.70
N GLN A 177 11.74 -9.61 -4.34
CA GLN A 177 12.55 -9.60 -3.12
C GLN A 177 11.69 -9.80 -1.86
N ILE A 178 10.43 -9.33 -1.86
CA ILE A 178 9.52 -9.49 -0.72
C ILE A 178 9.24 -10.97 -0.45
N VAL A 179 9.16 -11.80 -1.49
CA VAL A 179 8.96 -13.26 -1.34
C VAL A 179 10.16 -13.89 -0.65
N ILE A 180 11.38 -13.56 -1.08
CA ILE A 180 12.61 -14.07 -0.48
C ILE A 180 12.72 -13.61 0.98
N PHE A 181 12.43 -12.33 1.24
CA PHE A 181 12.42 -11.76 2.59
C PHE A 181 11.39 -12.46 3.50
N SER A 182 10.19 -12.74 2.98
CA SER A 182 9.17 -13.47 3.72
C SER A 182 9.62 -14.86 4.16
N LEU A 183 10.27 -15.62 3.28
CA LEU A 183 10.81 -16.93 3.62
C LEU A 183 11.87 -16.84 4.72
N GLY A 184 12.74 -15.82 4.66
CA GLY A 184 13.74 -15.56 5.69
C GLY A 184 13.13 -15.24 7.05
N MET A 185 12.10 -14.38 7.10
CA MET A 185 11.41 -14.07 8.34
C MET A 185 10.73 -15.30 8.95
N TYR A 186 10.06 -16.12 8.14
CA TYR A 186 9.46 -17.37 8.61
C TYR A 186 10.52 -18.34 9.18
N LEU A 187 11.66 -18.49 8.50
CA LEU A 187 12.75 -19.34 9.00
C LEU A 187 13.27 -18.87 10.36
N VAL A 188 13.44 -17.57 10.55
CA VAL A 188 13.93 -17.00 11.83
C VAL A 188 12.89 -17.15 12.94
N VAL A 189 11.62 -16.86 12.66
CA VAL A 189 10.55 -16.92 13.66
C VAL A 189 10.26 -18.34 14.13
N TYR A 190 10.26 -19.31 13.21
CA TYR A 190 10.02 -20.72 13.54
C TYR A 190 11.28 -21.50 13.93
N GLY A 191 12.47 -20.93 13.69
CA GLY A 191 13.75 -21.51 14.09
C GLY A 191 14.17 -21.16 15.53
N LEU A 192 13.50 -20.18 16.14
CA LEU A 192 13.61 -19.82 17.57
C LEU A 192 12.58 -20.61 18.39
#